data_AF-A0A1M3MVG0-F1
#
_entry.id   AF-A0A1M3MVG0-F1
#
_cell.length_a   1.000
_cell.length_b   1.000
_cell.length_c   1.000
_cell.angle_alpha   90.00
_cell.angle_beta   90.00
_cell.angle_gamma   90.00
#
_symmetry.space_group_name_H-M   'P 1'
#
loop_
_entity.id
_entity.type
_entity.pdbx_description
1 polymer ?
#
loop_
_entity_poly.entity_id
_entity_poly.type
_entity_poly.pdbx_seq_one_letter_code
_entity_poly.pdbx_strand_id
1 'polypeptide(L)'
;MASPPESPIVSFRQDEAGDWIAELACGHSQHVRHRPPMEVREWVVTEEGRRGRIGARLPCRFCRMPRVPAAATEYKRTLIFDASTTPSGLRKRHTTKEGVWGEIVVLEGRVLYVIEDEEDASFILRPGVPGSIAPEAPHHVEPYEDARFFVRFLR
;
A
#
# COMPACT_ATOMS: atom_id res chain seq x y z
N MET A 1 10.70 16.40 0.79
CA MET A 1 11.29 15.06 1.02
C MET A 1 10.80 14.49 2.34
N ALA A 2 9.58 13.95 2.36
CA ALA A 2 9.14 13.12 3.48
C ALA A 2 9.58 11.68 3.17
N SER A 3 10.65 11.22 3.81
CA SER A 3 11.10 9.82 3.68
C SER A 3 9.94 8.87 4.02
N PRO A 4 9.81 7.72 3.33
CA PRO A 4 8.76 6.76 3.60
C PRO A 4 8.77 6.35 5.08
N PRO A 5 7.60 6.18 5.71
CA PRO A 5 7.51 5.81 7.12
C PRO A 5 8.27 4.52 7.38
N GLU A 6 9.17 4.57 8.35
CA GLU A 6 9.99 3.44 8.72
C GLU A 6 9.38 2.65 9.87
N SER A 7 9.63 1.34 9.90
CA SER A 7 9.21 0.47 10.98
C SER A 7 10.36 -0.47 11.39
N PRO A 8 10.54 -0.73 12.70
CA PRO A 8 11.58 -1.66 13.15
C PRO A 8 11.24 -3.09 12.73
N ILE A 9 12.29 -3.84 12.38
CA ILE A 9 12.20 -5.29 12.16
C ILE A 9 11.96 -5.98 13.50
N VAL A 10 10.91 -6.80 13.59
CA VAL A 10 10.56 -7.56 14.79
C VAL A 10 10.89 -9.04 14.69
N SER A 11 10.87 -9.60 13.48
CA SER A 11 11.26 -10.98 13.24
C SER A 11 11.59 -11.21 11.76
N PHE A 12 12.04 -12.43 11.45
CA PHE A 12 12.27 -12.88 10.09
C PHE A 12 11.58 -14.22 9.86
N ARG A 13 11.15 -14.46 8.63
CA ARG A 13 10.75 -15.77 8.14
C ARG A 13 11.24 -15.97 6.70
N GLN A 14 11.20 -17.20 6.23
CA GLN A 14 11.36 -17.49 4.80
C GLN A 14 10.00 -17.74 4.17
N ASP A 15 9.86 -17.42 2.89
CA ASP A 15 8.78 -17.93 2.07
C ASP A 15 9.11 -19.30 1.46
N GLU A 16 8.18 -19.84 0.68
CA GLU A 16 8.31 -21.14 0.01
C GLU A 16 9.48 -21.19 -1.00
N ALA A 17 9.91 -20.03 -1.52
CA ALA A 17 11.06 -19.92 -2.41
C ALA A 17 12.40 -19.80 -1.66
N GLY A 18 12.36 -19.77 -0.32
CA GLY A 18 13.53 -19.57 0.53
C GLY A 18 13.99 -18.11 0.63
N ASP A 19 13.26 -17.15 0.05
CA ASP A 19 13.57 -15.74 0.18
C ASP A 19 13.26 -15.26 1.61
N TRP A 20 14.18 -14.52 2.22
CA TRP A 20 13.97 -13.94 3.54
C TRP A 20 12.98 -12.77 3.51
N ILE A 21 12.07 -12.78 4.46
CA ILE A 21 11.08 -11.75 4.74
C ILE A 21 11.33 -11.19 6.13
N ALA A 22 11.50 -9.88 6.23
CA ALA A 22 11.47 -9.16 7.50
C ALA A 22 10.01 -8.84 7.86
N GLU A 23 9.59 -9.24 9.05
CA GLU A 23 8.33 -8.80 9.65
C GLU A 23 8.57 -7.49 10.39
N LEU A 24 7.76 -6.47 10.12
CA LEU A 24 7.92 -5.14 10.70
C LEU A 24 6.88 -4.89 11.79
N ALA A 25 7.22 -4.06 12.78
CA ALA A 25 6.30 -3.72 13.87
C ALA A 25 4.99 -3.04 13.40
N CYS A 26 4.97 -2.45 12.20
CA CYS A 26 3.76 -1.90 11.61
C CYS A 26 2.76 -2.96 11.10
N GLY A 27 3.13 -4.25 11.17
CA GLY A 27 2.32 -5.39 10.73
C GLY A 27 2.52 -5.78 9.27
N HIS A 28 3.32 -5.03 8.51
CA HIS A 28 3.67 -5.37 7.13
C HIS A 28 4.98 -6.15 7.07
N SER A 29 5.13 -6.94 6.00
CA SER A 29 6.34 -7.72 5.75
C SER A 29 7.06 -7.21 4.50
N GLN A 30 8.39 -7.33 4.49
CA GLN A 30 9.22 -6.91 3.36
C GLN A 30 10.25 -7.98 3.02
N HIS A 31 10.33 -8.36 1.75
CA HIS A 31 11.42 -9.21 1.26
C HIS A 31 12.77 -8.50 1.42
N VAL A 32 13.71 -9.16 2.07
CA VAL A 32 15.06 -8.68 2.31
C VAL A 32 16.04 -9.58 1.57
N ARG A 33 16.07 -9.51 0.25
CA ARG A 33 16.84 -10.44 -0.58
C ARG A 33 18.32 -10.07 -0.62
N HIS A 34 19.16 -11.09 -0.75
CA HIS A 34 20.58 -10.96 -1.05
C HIS A 34 20.82 -11.57 -2.44
N ARG A 35 20.93 -10.72 -3.48
CA ARG A 35 21.13 -11.11 -4.88
C ARG A 35 22.30 -10.33 -5.50
N PRO A 36 23.56 -10.60 -5.13
CA PRO A 36 24.71 -9.97 -5.76
C PRO A 36 24.76 -10.24 -7.28
N PRO A 37 25.20 -9.29 -8.10
CA PRO A 37 25.70 -7.96 -7.71
C PRO A 37 24.61 -6.90 -7.50
N MET A 38 23.34 -7.22 -7.81
CA MET A 38 22.24 -6.24 -7.86
C MET A 38 21.76 -5.80 -6.46
N GLU A 39 21.75 -6.69 -5.48
CA GLU A 39 21.29 -6.42 -4.12
C GLU A 39 22.21 -7.07 -3.08
N VAL A 40 23.16 -6.31 -2.55
CA VAL A 40 24.10 -6.80 -1.53
C VAL A 40 23.57 -6.49 -0.13
N ARG A 41 23.05 -7.53 0.54
CA ARG A 41 22.63 -7.50 1.96
C ARG A 41 23.26 -8.65 2.75
N GLU A 42 24.56 -8.60 2.97
CA GLU A 42 25.32 -9.72 3.58
C GLU A 42 24.74 -10.17 4.93
N TRP A 43 24.22 -9.22 5.71
CA TRP A 43 23.57 -9.49 6.99
C TRP A 43 22.35 -10.42 6.90
N VAL A 44 21.70 -10.54 5.73
CA VAL A 44 20.56 -11.44 5.53
C VAL A 44 21.01 -12.89 5.50
N VAL A 45 22.23 -13.17 5.04
CA VAL A 45 22.68 -14.52 4.69
C VAL A 45 22.79 -15.40 5.95
N THR A 46 23.37 -14.87 7.02
CA THR A 46 23.59 -15.61 8.27
C THR A 46 22.47 -15.34 9.28
N GLU A 47 22.19 -16.33 10.13
CA GLU A 47 21.22 -16.16 11.21
C GLU A 47 21.67 -15.09 12.20
N GLU A 48 22.95 -15.05 12.54
CA GLU A 48 23.54 -14.02 13.40
C GLU A 48 23.35 -12.62 12.81
N GLY A 49 23.60 -12.44 11.51
CA GLY A 49 23.40 -11.17 10.82
C GLY A 49 21.94 -10.70 10.85
N ARG A 50 20.99 -11.63 10.68
CA ARG A 50 19.56 -11.33 10.81
C ARG A 50 19.21 -10.97 12.25
N ARG A 51 19.65 -11.75 13.23
CA ARG A 51 19.41 -11.45 14.66
C ARG A 51 19.96 -10.08 15.06
N GLY A 52 21.14 -9.71 14.57
CA GLY A 52 21.74 -8.39 14.80
C GLY A 52 20.97 -7.22 14.15
N ARG A 53 20.02 -7.51 13.26
CA ARG A 53 19.16 -6.52 12.59
C ARG A 53 17.78 -6.36 13.21
N ILE A 54 17.41 -7.18 14.20
CA ILE A 54 16.19 -6.95 14.98
C ILE A 54 16.27 -5.56 15.61
N GLY A 55 15.18 -4.78 15.51
CA GLY A 55 15.12 -3.38 15.94
C GLY A 55 15.63 -2.37 14.92
N ALA A 56 16.41 -2.78 13.91
CA ALA A 56 16.78 -1.88 12.81
C ALA A 56 15.53 -1.46 12.02
N ARG A 57 15.51 -0.21 11.56
CA ARG A 57 14.36 0.36 10.86
C ARG A 57 14.48 0.15 9.35
N LEU A 58 13.37 -0.22 8.72
CA LEU A 58 13.26 -0.30 7.26
C LEU A 58 12.10 0.60 6.77
N PRO A 59 12.25 1.25 5.61
CA PRO A 59 11.17 2.01 5.00
C PRO A 59 10.05 1.08 4.54
N CYS A 60 8.82 1.33 4.99
CA CYS A 60 7.65 0.52 4.66
C CYS A 60 6.74 1.24 3.66
N ARG A 61 6.76 0.80 2.39
CA ARG A 61 5.90 1.38 1.33
C ARG A 61 4.41 1.23 1.64
N PHE A 62 3.99 0.14 2.27
CA PHE A 62 2.59 -0.05 2.67
C PHE A 62 2.12 0.96 3.72
N CYS A 63 3.01 1.44 4.58
CA CYS A 63 2.68 2.49 5.54
C CYS A 63 2.51 3.88 4.90
N ARG A 64 2.83 4.05 3.62
CA ARG A 64 2.49 5.27 2.87
C ARG A 64 1.01 5.37 2.55
N MET A 65 0.31 4.24 2.48
CA MET A 65 -1.14 4.28 2.37
C MET A 65 -1.69 4.81 3.71
N PRO A 66 -2.48 5.90 3.69
CA PRO A 66 -2.98 6.47 4.92
C PRO A 66 -3.97 5.52 5.58
N ARG A 67 -4.34 5.79 6.84
CA ARG A 67 -5.36 5.00 7.54
C ARG A 67 -6.57 5.89 7.77
N VAL A 68 -7.73 5.43 7.31
CA VAL A 68 -9.00 6.08 7.62
C VAL A 68 -9.17 6.11 9.14
N PRO A 69 -9.51 7.27 9.76
CA PRO A 69 -9.75 7.35 11.19
C PRO A 69 -10.86 6.38 11.60
N ALA A 70 -10.68 5.68 12.72
CA ALA A 70 -11.67 4.70 13.20
C ALA A 70 -13.05 5.31 13.50
N ALA A 71 -13.11 6.61 13.77
CA ALA A 71 -14.34 7.36 14.00
C ALA A 71 -15.05 7.82 12.71
N ALA A 72 -14.37 7.77 11.55
CA ALA A 72 -14.94 8.24 10.31
C ALA A 72 -16.07 7.32 9.85
N THR A 73 -17.21 7.91 9.50
CA THR A 73 -18.41 7.17 9.09
C THR A 73 -18.69 7.40 7.61
N GLU A 74 -19.06 6.34 6.92
CA GLU A 74 -19.47 6.42 5.52
C GLU A 74 -20.76 7.23 5.37
N TYR A 75 -20.77 8.21 4.47
CA TYR A 75 -21.97 9.00 4.16
C TYR A 75 -22.42 8.87 2.70
N LYS A 76 -21.56 8.36 1.81
CA LYS A 76 -21.84 8.20 0.39
C LYS A 76 -20.95 7.12 -0.22
N ARG A 77 -21.43 6.43 -1.25
CA ARG A 77 -20.60 5.62 -2.16
C ARG A 77 -20.98 5.82 -3.62
N THR A 78 -20.08 5.45 -4.51
CA THR A 78 -20.33 5.40 -5.96
C THR A 78 -21.13 4.15 -6.33
N LEU A 79 -21.54 4.08 -7.61
CA LEU A 79 -21.87 2.79 -8.23
C LEU A 79 -20.62 1.89 -8.28
N ILE A 80 -20.84 0.62 -8.59
CA ILE A 80 -19.75 -0.29 -8.92
C ILE A 80 -19.20 0.09 -10.30
N PHE A 81 -17.89 0.24 -10.38
CA PHE A 81 -17.13 0.45 -11.60
C PHE A 81 -16.34 -0.80 -11.98
N ASP A 82 -16.02 -0.86 -13.26
CA ASP A 82 -15.13 -1.84 -13.90
C ASP A 82 -14.17 -1.14 -14.89
N ALA A 83 -13.36 -1.91 -15.60
CA ALA A 83 -12.40 -1.41 -16.58
C ALA A 83 -13.03 -0.62 -17.75
N SER A 84 -14.31 -0.77 -18.03
CA SER A 84 -15.03 -0.04 -19.09
C SER A 84 -15.88 1.11 -18.54
N THR A 85 -16.40 0.99 -17.32
CA THR A 85 -17.33 1.96 -16.72
C THR A 85 -16.66 2.97 -15.80
N THR A 86 -15.39 2.76 -15.41
CA THR A 86 -14.66 3.72 -14.56
C THR A 86 -14.51 5.08 -15.24
N PRO A 87 -15.08 6.16 -14.67
CA PRO A 87 -15.02 7.50 -15.25
C PRO A 87 -13.58 7.99 -15.46
N SER A 88 -13.34 8.71 -16.55
CA SER A 88 -12.01 9.24 -16.88
C SER A 88 -11.42 10.15 -15.81
N GLY A 89 -12.27 10.83 -15.02
CA GLY A 89 -11.83 11.64 -13.88
C GLY A 89 -11.14 10.83 -12.78
N LEU A 90 -11.57 9.59 -12.52
CA LEU A 90 -10.94 8.73 -11.51
C LEU A 90 -9.61 8.13 -12.00
N ARG A 91 -9.43 8.04 -13.32
CA ARG A 91 -8.20 7.55 -13.97
C ARG A 91 -7.11 8.62 -14.10
N LYS A 92 -7.40 9.84 -13.67
CA LYS A 92 -6.48 10.97 -13.71
C LYS A 92 -6.26 11.49 -12.30
N ARG A 93 -5.19 12.26 -12.14
CA ARG A 93 -4.89 12.99 -10.91
C ARG A 93 -6.10 13.82 -10.45
N HIS A 94 -6.60 13.51 -9.26
CA HIS A 94 -7.66 14.26 -8.60
C HIS A 94 -7.52 14.15 -7.08
N THR A 95 -8.38 14.86 -6.34
CA THR A 95 -8.39 14.88 -4.88
C THR A 95 -9.81 14.72 -4.34
N THR A 96 -9.93 14.23 -3.11
CA THR A 96 -11.15 14.46 -2.31
C THR A 96 -11.12 15.86 -1.70
N LYS A 97 -12.27 16.35 -1.21
CA LYS A 97 -12.36 17.63 -0.52
C LYS A 97 -11.71 17.55 0.87
N GLU A 98 -11.41 18.71 1.44
CA GLU A 98 -11.02 18.85 2.85
C GLU A 98 -11.98 18.07 3.76
N GLY A 99 -11.40 17.34 4.72
CA GLY A 99 -12.12 16.49 5.67
C GLY A 99 -12.84 15.27 5.07
N VAL A 100 -12.70 14.99 3.76
CA VAL A 100 -13.33 13.83 3.12
C VAL A 100 -12.30 12.74 2.87
N TRP A 101 -12.46 11.63 3.58
CA TRP A 101 -11.73 10.40 3.33
C TRP A 101 -12.39 9.64 2.18
N GLY A 102 -11.58 9.03 1.32
CA GLY A 102 -12.03 8.04 0.34
C GLY A 102 -11.55 6.66 0.74
N GLU A 103 -12.33 5.63 0.44
CA GLU A 103 -11.88 4.26 0.52
C GLU A 103 -12.30 3.49 -0.74
N ILE A 104 -11.32 2.95 -1.45
CA ILE A 104 -11.48 2.12 -2.64
C ILE A 104 -11.69 0.68 -2.19
N VAL A 105 -12.88 0.15 -2.44
CA VAL A 105 -13.26 -1.22 -2.06
C VAL A 105 -13.34 -2.08 -3.30
N VAL A 106 -12.41 -3.03 -3.43
CA VAL A 106 -12.37 -4.00 -4.52
C VAL A 106 -13.25 -5.20 -4.16
N LEU A 107 -14.20 -5.52 -5.03
CA LEU A 107 -15.10 -6.67 -4.92
C LEU A 107 -14.52 -7.88 -5.66
N GLU A 108 -13.97 -7.66 -6.85
CA GLU A 108 -13.37 -8.69 -7.72
C GLU A 108 -12.17 -8.09 -8.47
N GLY A 109 -11.23 -8.94 -8.88
CA GLY A 109 -10.06 -8.55 -9.67
C GLY A 109 -9.09 -7.63 -8.92
N ARG A 110 -8.47 -6.71 -9.66
CA ARG A 110 -7.43 -5.81 -9.14
C ARG A 110 -7.63 -4.36 -9.56
N VAL A 111 -7.25 -3.44 -8.68
CA VAL A 111 -7.18 -2.01 -9.01
C VAL A 111 -5.81 -1.49 -8.63
N LEU A 112 -5.08 -0.87 -9.56
CA LEU A 112 -3.90 -0.09 -9.22
C LEU A 112 -4.36 1.24 -8.64
N TYR A 113 -3.95 1.53 -7.42
CA TYR A 113 -4.15 2.82 -6.76
C TYR A 113 -2.81 3.53 -6.66
N VAL A 114 -2.75 4.78 -7.08
CA VAL A 114 -1.53 5.59 -7.05
C VAL A 114 -1.79 6.86 -6.26
N ILE A 115 -0.97 7.10 -5.24
CA ILE A 115 -0.85 8.36 -4.53
C ILE A 115 0.21 9.17 -5.26
N GLU A 116 -0.18 10.33 -5.79
CA GLU A 116 0.67 11.22 -6.58
C GLU A 116 1.21 12.37 -5.71
N ASP A 117 2.26 12.08 -4.95
CA ASP A 117 3.03 13.03 -4.15
C ASP A 117 4.47 13.20 -4.72
N GLU A 118 5.43 13.70 -3.93
CA GLU A 118 6.81 13.89 -4.42
C GLU A 118 7.54 12.58 -4.78
N GLU A 119 7.15 11.46 -4.19
CA GLU A 119 7.85 10.17 -4.37
C GLU A 119 7.02 9.12 -5.08
N ASP A 120 5.74 9.40 -5.33
CA ASP A 120 4.67 8.48 -5.72
C ASP A 120 4.58 7.22 -4.84
N ALA A 121 3.38 6.71 -4.63
CA ALA A 121 3.19 5.39 -4.03
C ALA A 121 2.09 4.64 -4.74
N SER A 122 2.38 3.42 -5.19
CA SER A 122 1.42 2.58 -5.87
C SER A 122 1.10 1.31 -5.09
N PHE A 123 -0.17 0.91 -5.16
CA PHE A 123 -0.73 -0.22 -4.44
C PHE A 123 -1.62 -1.02 -5.38
N ILE A 124 -1.43 -2.34 -5.42
CA ILE A 124 -2.38 -3.24 -6.09
C ILE A 124 -3.41 -3.66 -5.05
N LEU A 125 -4.61 -3.11 -5.18
CA LEU A 125 -5.75 -3.43 -4.35
C LEU A 125 -6.44 -4.69 -4.88
N ARG A 126 -7.04 -5.46 -3.96
CA ARG A 126 -7.72 -6.73 -4.22
C ARG A 126 -8.81 -6.95 -3.16
N PRO A 127 -9.72 -7.91 -3.33
CA PRO A 127 -10.75 -8.19 -2.32
C PRO A 127 -10.15 -8.38 -0.92
N GLY A 128 -10.69 -7.66 0.06
CA GLY A 128 -10.19 -7.65 1.44
C GLY A 128 -9.01 -6.69 1.73
N VAL A 129 -8.46 -6.02 0.71
CA VAL A 129 -7.38 -5.03 0.85
C VAL A 129 -7.85 -3.68 0.30
N PRO A 130 -8.56 -2.86 1.11
CA PRO A 130 -9.06 -1.57 0.66
C PRO A 130 -7.93 -0.54 0.50
N GLY A 131 -8.12 0.39 -0.44
CA GLY A 131 -7.23 1.53 -0.64
C GLY A 131 -7.76 2.75 0.10
N SER A 132 -7.02 3.27 1.07
CA SER A 132 -7.40 4.49 1.79
C SER A 132 -6.86 5.73 1.09
N ILE A 133 -7.71 6.76 0.95
CA ILE A 133 -7.39 8.06 0.36
C ILE A 133 -7.57 9.11 1.45
N ALA A 134 -6.49 9.84 1.76
CA ALA A 134 -6.53 10.95 2.69
C ALA A 134 -7.20 12.18 2.05
N PRO A 135 -7.84 13.06 2.85
CA PRO A 135 -8.35 14.34 2.36
C PRO A 135 -7.29 15.12 1.59
N GLU A 136 -7.68 15.66 0.44
CA GLU A 136 -6.84 16.52 -0.42
C GLU A 136 -5.57 15.87 -0.96
N ALA A 137 -5.32 14.58 -0.68
CA ALA A 137 -4.20 13.84 -1.22
C ALA A 137 -4.43 13.55 -2.71
N PRO A 138 -3.53 14.00 -3.61
CA PRO A 138 -3.64 13.73 -5.03
C PRO A 138 -3.46 12.25 -5.34
N HIS A 139 -4.33 11.69 -6.16
CA HIS A 139 -4.31 10.28 -6.51
C HIS A 139 -5.07 9.98 -7.81
N HIS A 140 -4.91 8.76 -8.29
CA HIS A 140 -5.74 8.17 -9.33
C HIS A 140 -5.85 6.64 -9.18
N VAL A 141 -6.74 6.04 -9.97
CA VAL A 141 -6.90 4.58 -10.06
C VAL A 141 -6.84 4.08 -11.50
N GLU A 142 -6.22 2.92 -11.68
CA GLU A 142 -6.22 2.18 -12.93
C GLU A 142 -6.81 0.78 -12.67
N PRO A 143 -8.09 0.54 -13.00
CA PRO A 143 -8.68 -0.79 -12.89
C PRO A 143 -8.06 -1.74 -13.91
N TYR A 144 -7.73 -2.95 -13.47
CA TYR A 144 -7.41 -4.06 -14.38
C TYR A 144 -8.67 -4.55 -15.08
N GLU A 145 -8.52 -5.34 -16.15
CA GLU A 145 -9.65 -5.88 -16.95
C GLU A 145 -10.67 -6.67 -16.11
N ASP A 146 -10.21 -7.33 -15.05
CA ASP A 146 -11.00 -8.15 -14.14
C ASP A 146 -11.64 -7.36 -12.97
N ALA A 147 -11.42 -6.05 -12.90
CA ALA A 147 -11.77 -5.25 -11.73
C ALA A 147 -13.28 -5.04 -11.59
N ARG A 148 -13.78 -5.21 -10.36
CA ARG A 148 -15.05 -4.63 -9.90
C ARG A 148 -14.81 -3.96 -8.57
N PHE A 149 -15.12 -2.66 -8.47
CA PHE A 149 -14.86 -1.89 -7.26
C PHE A 149 -15.83 -0.73 -7.10
N PHE A 150 -15.89 -0.14 -5.91
CA PHE A 150 -16.56 1.15 -5.70
C PHE A 150 -15.71 2.02 -4.77
N VAL A 151 -16.02 3.31 -4.71
CA VAL A 151 -15.41 4.22 -3.75
C VAL A 151 -16.47 4.65 -2.74
N ARG A 152 -16.19 4.50 -1.46
CA ARG A 152 -16.98 5.10 -0.38
C ARG A 152 -16.28 6.32 0.19
N PHE A 153 -17.07 7.28 0.65
CA PHE A 153 -16.61 8.54 1.20
C PHE A 153 -17.00 8.61 2.68
N LEU A 154 -16.03 8.96 3.52
CA LEU A 154 -16.17 9.00 4.97
C LEU A 154 -15.83 10.38 5.52
N ARG A 155 -16.44 10.72 6.66
CA ARG A 155 -16.18 11.92 7.47
C ARG A 155 -16.15 11.56 8.95
#